data_AF-A0A250XS58-F1
#
_entry.id   AF-A0A250XS58-F1
#
_cell.length_a   1.000
_cell.length_b   1.000
_cell.length_c   1.000
_cell.angle_alpha   90.00
_cell.angle_beta   90.00
_cell.angle_gamma   90.00
#
_symmetry.space_group_name_H-M   'P 1'
#
loop_
_entity.id
_entity.type
_entity.pdbx_description
1 polymer ?
#
loop_
_entity_poly.entity_id
_entity_poly.type
_entity_poly.pdbx_seq_one_letter_code
_entity_poly.pdbx_strand_id
1 'polypeptide(L)'
;MLGSHVFLLGSHVIVLLSGALVGPPWSKRQNGILMREVATKTEDGNAASLYYEAHCDFVESSLKNLGKVDVVISPVKTTLLGNASAGYPLVMGDVNIMKLISLLKPKVLVPLLNAEIDQEGPLSSIVVDRGDYQAVTKQITSAQPETRVEFPAPPGEAFAVAL
;
A
#
# COMPACT_ATOMS: atom_id res chain seq x y z
N MET A 1 5.28 -20.38 10.32
CA MET A 1 6.01 -19.11 10.49
C MET A 1 6.61 -18.74 9.15
N LEU A 2 6.05 -17.76 8.43
CA LEU A 2 6.79 -17.07 7.38
C LEU A 2 7.73 -16.10 8.11
N GLY A 3 9.03 -16.40 8.12
CA GLY A 3 10.02 -15.54 8.75
C GLY A 3 10.08 -14.20 8.02
N SER A 4 10.08 -13.10 8.76
CA SER A 4 10.37 -11.79 8.18
C SER A 4 11.85 -11.75 7.80
N HIS A 5 12.15 -11.53 6.53
CA HIS A 5 13.51 -11.29 6.08
C HIS A 5 13.89 -9.84 6.37
N VAL A 6 15.10 -9.62 6.88
CA VAL A 6 15.62 -8.29 7.20
C VAL A 6 16.88 -8.04 6.39
N PHE A 7 16.94 -6.89 5.74
CA PHE A 7 18.07 -6.44 4.93
C PHE A 7 18.53 -5.08 5.41
N LEU A 8 19.83 -4.82 5.24
CA LEU A 8 20.43 -3.52 5.46
C LEU A 8 20.90 -2.98 4.11
N LEU A 9 20.49 -1.76 3.77
CA LEU A 9 20.90 -1.06 2.56
C LEU A 9 21.28 0.38 2.92
N GLY A 10 22.58 0.63 3.08
CA GLY A 10 23.07 1.91 3.60
C GLY A 10 22.49 2.20 4.99
N SER A 11 21.83 3.35 5.14
CA SER A 11 21.13 3.79 6.35
C SER A 11 19.69 3.26 6.48
N HIS A 12 19.28 2.30 5.66
CA HIS A 12 17.92 1.77 5.65
C HIS A 12 17.87 0.33 6.15
N VAL A 13 16.89 0.06 7.02
CA VAL A 13 16.46 -1.29 7.39
C VAL A 13 15.24 -1.64 6.56
N ILE A 14 15.30 -2.75 5.82
CA ILE A 14 14.20 -3.25 4.99
C ILE A 14 13.70 -4.55 5.60
N VAL A 15 12.41 -4.62 5.92
CA VAL A 15 11.75 -5.81 6.47
C VAL A 15 10.69 -6.30 5.48
N LEU A 16 10.80 -7.57 5.07
CA LEU A 16 9.78 -8.24 4.26
C LEU A 16 8.72 -8.85 5.18
N LEU A 17 7.47 -8.49 4.90
CA LEU A 17 6.28 -8.86 5.66
C LEU A 17 5.35 -9.67 4.77
N SER A 18 4.43 -10.43 5.38
CA SER A 18 3.47 -11.21 4.60
C SER A 18 2.43 -10.29 3.96
N GLY A 19 2.58 -10.06 2.65
CA GLY A 19 1.69 -9.23 1.84
C GLY A 19 0.67 -10.08 1.08
N ALA A 20 0.39 -9.64 -0.14
CA ALA A 20 -0.73 -10.10 -0.94
C ALA A 20 -0.68 -11.57 -1.35
N LEU A 21 -1.82 -12.25 -1.36
CA LEU A 21 -2.00 -13.52 -2.05
C LEU A 21 -2.57 -13.26 -3.44
N VAL A 22 -1.69 -13.09 -4.43
CA VAL A 22 -2.08 -12.85 -5.82
C VAL A 22 -2.01 -14.16 -6.61
N GLY A 23 -3.08 -14.47 -7.32
CA GLY A 23 -3.25 -15.72 -8.06
C GLY A 23 -4.02 -16.81 -7.28
N PRO A 24 -3.99 -18.05 -7.75
CA PRO A 24 -4.78 -19.12 -7.17
C PRO A 24 -4.52 -19.32 -5.65
N PRO A 25 -5.46 -19.90 -4.89
CA PRO A 25 -5.32 -20.06 -3.43
C PRO A 25 -4.06 -20.79 -2.96
N TRP A 26 -3.43 -21.56 -3.84
CA TRP A 26 -2.17 -22.29 -3.59
C TRP A 26 -0.90 -21.49 -3.95
N SER A 27 -1.02 -20.25 -4.43
CA SER A 27 0.11 -19.37 -4.67
C SER A 27 0.84 -19.04 -3.37
N LYS A 28 2.14 -18.75 -3.48
CA LYS A 28 2.86 -18.11 -2.38
C LYS A 28 2.42 -16.65 -2.28
N ARG A 29 2.28 -16.16 -1.06
CA ARG A 29 2.10 -14.72 -0.81
C ARG A 29 3.32 -13.95 -1.28
N GLN A 30 3.07 -12.78 -1.83
CA GLN A 30 4.07 -11.75 -2.08
C GLN A 30 4.39 -11.01 -0.78
N ASN A 31 5.38 -10.11 -0.85
CA ASN A 31 5.84 -9.37 0.31
C ASN A 31 5.23 -7.97 0.36
N GLY A 32 4.76 -7.58 1.55
CA GLY A 32 4.70 -6.17 1.93
C GLY A 32 6.10 -5.73 2.38
N ILE A 33 6.46 -4.48 2.16
CA ILE A 33 7.81 -3.98 2.44
C ILE A 33 7.73 -2.85 3.45
N LEU A 34 8.39 -3.02 4.59
CA LEU A 34 8.64 -1.93 5.54
C LEU A 34 10.08 -1.45 5.37
N MET A 35 10.25 -0.15 5.14
CA MET A 35 11.54 0.52 5.12
C MET A 35 11.63 1.49 6.29
N ARG A 36 12.77 1.53 6.97
CA ARG A 36 13.07 2.51 8.02
C ARG A 36 14.43 3.13 7.81
N GLU A 37 14.49 4.44 7.77
CA GLU A 37 15.74 5.19 7.74
C GLU A 37 16.24 5.37 9.17
N VAL A 38 17.42 4.83 9.48
CA VAL A 38 17.95 4.82 10.86
C VAL A 38 19.04 5.86 11.11
N ALA A 39 19.57 6.52 10.07
CA ALA A 39 20.65 7.49 10.21
C ALA A 39 20.16 8.93 10.40
N THR A 40 19.01 9.28 9.82
CA THR A 40 18.39 10.60 9.99
C THR A 40 17.09 10.46 10.78
N LYS A 41 16.67 11.57 11.39
CA LYS A 41 15.46 11.64 12.22
C LYS A 41 14.50 12.63 11.59
N THR A 42 13.20 12.33 11.68
CA THR A 42 12.12 13.26 11.37
C THR A 42 12.12 14.44 12.35
N GLU A 43 11.31 15.45 12.09
CA GLU A 43 11.16 16.62 12.98
C GLU A 43 10.81 16.21 14.43
N ASP A 44 10.06 15.11 14.58
CA ASP A 44 9.68 14.52 15.86
C ASP A 44 10.79 13.68 16.53
N GLY A 45 11.98 13.60 15.92
CA GLY A 45 13.13 12.87 16.45
C GLY A 45 13.10 11.34 16.26
N ASN A 46 12.17 10.84 15.43
CA ASN A 46 11.99 9.41 15.13
C ASN A 46 12.64 9.03 13.79
N ALA A 47 12.99 7.76 13.63
CA ALA A 47 13.40 7.21 12.32
C ALA A 47 12.23 7.28 11.33
N ALA A 48 12.45 7.87 10.16
CA ALA A 48 11.43 7.91 9.11
C ALA A 48 11.08 6.49 8.65
N SER A 49 9.80 6.24 8.42
CA SER A 49 9.31 4.90 8.09
C SER A 49 8.27 4.89 6.97
N LEU A 50 8.39 3.89 6.10
CA LEU A 50 7.54 3.71 4.93
C LEU A 50 7.08 2.26 4.82
N TYR A 51 5.78 2.04 4.60
CA TYR A 51 5.22 0.74 4.29
C TYR A 51 4.65 0.74 2.88
N TYR A 52 5.13 -0.18 2.04
CA TYR A 52 4.70 -0.38 0.67
C TYR A 52 3.94 -1.71 0.54
N GLU A 53 2.73 -1.65 -0.04
CA GLU A 53 1.89 -2.81 -0.32
C GLU A 53 1.23 -2.67 -1.70
N ALA A 54 1.65 -3.49 -2.66
CA ALA A 54 1.28 -3.33 -4.06
C ALA A 54 -0.18 -3.67 -4.38
N HIS A 55 -0.85 -4.45 -3.52
CA HIS A 55 -2.20 -4.97 -3.80
C HIS A 55 -3.25 -4.57 -2.76
N CYS A 56 -2.85 -3.85 -1.70
CA CYS A 56 -3.68 -3.63 -0.52
C CYS A 56 -4.26 -4.94 0.06
N ASP A 57 -3.55 -6.06 -0.07
CA ASP A 57 -3.86 -7.34 0.59
C ASP A 57 -2.70 -7.71 1.48
N PHE A 58 -2.97 -8.02 2.74
CA PHE A 58 -1.95 -8.20 3.76
C PHE A 58 -2.42 -9.12 4.87
N VAL A 59 -1.45 -9.77 5.53
CA VAL A 59 -1.74 -10.56 6.72
C VAL A 59 -1.68 -9.66 7.95
N GLU A 60 -2.82 -9.37 8.57
CA GLU A 60 -2.90 -8.45 9.71
C GLU A 60 -1.93 -8.77 10.84
N SER A 61 -1.76 -10.06 11.17
CA SER A 61 -0.83 -10.47 12.23
C SER A 61 0.63 -10.13 11.91
N SER A 62 0.97 -9.96 10.63
CA SER A 62 2.28 -9.49 10.20
C SER A 62 2.47 -8.00 10.47
N LEU A 63 1.40 -7.20 10.57
CA LEU A 63 1.44 -5.75 10.75
C LEU A 63 1.22 -5.29 12.19
N LYS A 64 0.51 -6.09 13.01
CA LYS A 64 0.08 -5.73 14.38
C LYS A 64 1.20 -5.17 15.28
N ASN A 65 2.43 -5.64 15.12
CA ASN A 65 3.56 -5.26 15.99
C ASN A 65 4.47 -4.18 15.38
N LEU A 66 4.14 -3.63 14.21
CA LEU A 66 4.99 -2.62 13.56
C LEU A 66 4.89 -1.24 14.21
N GLY A 67 3.77 -0.97 14.89
CA GLY A 67 3.46 0.36 15.41
C GLY A 67 3.03 1.31 14.31
N LYS A 68 3.15 2.62 14.58
CA LYS A 68 2.88 3.65 13.57
C LYS A 68 3.97 3.61 12.49
N VAL A 69 3.57 3.90 11.25
CA VAL A 69 4.48 4.10 10.11
C VAL A 69 4.21 5.48 9.56
N ASP A 70 5.21 6.26 9.18
CA ASP A 70 4.99 7.65 8.75
C ASP A 70 4.27 7.73 7.39
N VAL A 71 4.71 6.89 6.44
CA VAL A 71 4.16 6.83 5.08
C VAL A 71 3.62 5.44 4.77
N VAL A 72 2.41 5.37 4.22
CA VAL A 72 1.90 4.16 3.55
C VAL A 72 1.78 4.44 2.06
N ILE A 73 2.31 3.55 1.22
CA ILE A 73 2.09 3.54 -0.22
C ILE A 73 1.29 2.29 -0.55
N SER A 74 0.05 2.46 -1.00
CA SER A 74 -0.84 1.34 -1.28
C SER A 74 -1.95 1.76 -2.25
N PRO A 75 -2.48 0.83 -3.05
CA PRO A 75 -3.67 1.09 -3.84
C PRO A 75 -4.86 1.43 -2.97
N VAL A 76 -5.72 2.32 -3.47
CA VAL A 76 -6.99 2.71 -2.85
C VAL A 76 -8.20 2.34 -3.70
N LYS A 77 -7.97 1.90 -4.95
CA LYS A 77 -8.97 1.30 -5.83
C LYS A 77 -8.80 -0.21 -5.87
N THR A 78 -9.90 -0.91 -6.10
CA THR A 78 -9.90 -2.35 -6.36
C THR A 78 -9.84 -2.59 -7.85
N THR A 79 -9.04 -3.57 -8.25
CA THR A 79 -8.93 -4.03 -9.64
C THR A 79 -9.28 -5.51 -9.66
N LEU A 80 -10.20 -5.88 -10.52
CA LEU A 80 -10.70 -7.24 -10.70
C LEU A 80 -10.35 -7.75 -12.11
N LEU A 81 -10.05 -9.05 -12.21
CA LEU A 81 -9.95 -9.76 -13.47
C LEU A 81 -11.25 -10.55 -13.73
N GLY A 82 -11.91 -10.31 -14.86
CA GLY A 82 -13.16 -10.94 -15.25
C GLY A 82 -14.30 -9.93 -15.39
N ASN A 83 -15.38 -10.12 -14.63
CA ASN A 83 -16.51 -9.18 -14.63
C ASN A 83 -16.75 -8.58 -13.24
N ALA A 84 -17.52 -7.50 -13.15
CA ALA A 84 -17.75 -6.78 -11.90
C ALA A 84 -18.46 -7.60 -10.80
N SER A 85 -19.19 -8.67 -11.16
CA SER A 85 -20.01 -9.45 -10.23
C SER A 85 -19.38 -10.76 -9.76
N ALA A 86 -18.36 -11.27 -10.46
CA ALA A 86 -17.69 -12.54 -10.19
C ALA A 86 -16.19 -12.52 -10.53
N GLY A 87 -15.58 -11.33 -10.57
CA GLY A 87 -14.18 -11.13 -10.91
C GLY A 87 -13.23 -11.56 -9.79
N TYR A 88 -12.04 -12.01 -10.19
CA TYR A 88 -10.95 -12.33 -9.28
C TYR A 88 -10.21 -11.06 -8.84
N PRO A 89 -10.06 -10.78 -7.54
CA PRO A 89 -9.40 -9.55 -7.10
C PRO A 89 -7.89 -9.61 -7.32
N LEU A 90 -7.39 -8.67 -8.13
CA LEU A 90 -5.95 -8.43 -8.31
C LEU A 90 -5.43 -7.40 -7.31
N VAL A 91 -6.27 -6.44 -6.95
CA VAL A 91 -5.97 -5.34 -6.02
C VAL A 91 -7.21 -5.09 -5.18
N MET A 92 -7.04 -4.88 -3.88
CA MET A 92 -8.11 -4.83 -2.87
C MET A 92 -8.26 -3.43 -2.22
N GLY A 93 -7.91 -2.37 -2.95
CA GLY A 93 -7.77 -1.02 -2.39
C GLY A 93 -9.00 -0.52 -1.65
N ASP A 94 -10.16 -0.49 -2.32
CA ASP A 94 -11.39 0.05 -1.70
C ASP A 94 -11.98 -0.86 -0.60
N VAL A 95 -11.50 -2.11 -0.50
CA VAL A 95 -11.92 -3.09 0.51
C VAL A 95 -11.08 -2.95 1.77
N ASN A 96 -9.76 -2.84 1.60
CA ASN A 96 -8.80 -3.05 2.70
C ASN A 96 -8.08 -1.78 3.13
N ILE A 97 -8.14 -0.67 2.39
CA ILE A 97 -7.33 0.51 2.69
C ILE A 97 -7.64 1.07 4.09
N MET A 98 -8.92 1.18 4.45
CA MET A 98 -9.35 1.67 5.77
C MET A 98 -8.78 0.82 6.91
N LYS A 99 -8.70 -0.49 6.69
CA LYS A 99 -8.13 -1.44 7.62
C LYS A 99 -6.61 -1.26 7.74
N LEU A 100 -5.92 -1.12 6.61
CA LEU A 100 -4.48 -0.90 6.57
C LEU A 100 -4.07 0.36 7.34
N ILE A 101 -4.72 1.49 7.05
CA ILE A 101 -4.43 2.76 7.71
C ILE A 101 -4.86 2.76 9.19
N SER A 102 -5.87 1.97 9.57
CA SER A 102 -6.22 1.78 11.00
C SER A 102 -5.12 1.08 11.80
N LEU A 103 -4.42 0.13 11.18
CA LEU A 103 -3.34 -0.65 11.79
C LEU A 103 -2.05 0.18 11.88
N LEU A 104 -1.67 0.85 10.79
CA LEU A 104 -0.38 1.54 10.65
C LEU A 104 -0.44 3.02 11.01
N LYS A 105 -1.63 3.61 11.09
CA LYS A 105 -1.89 5.02 11.46
C LYS A 105 -0.91 6.02 10.82
N PRO A 106 -0.83 6.07 9.48
CA PRO A 106 0.16 6.89 8.81
C PRO A 106 -0.12 8.38 8.90
N LYS A 107 0.95 9.17 8.87
CA LYS A 107 0.85 10.63 8.66
C LYS A 107 0.45 10.92 7.22
N VAL A 108 0.98 10.15 6.27
CA VAL A 108 0.71 10.30 4.83
C VAL A 108 0.37 8.96 4.21
N LEU A 109 -0.76 8.89 3.51
CA LEU A 109 -1.09 7.85 2.55
C LEU A 109 -0.81 8.38 1.14
N VAL A 110 0.03 7.66 0.40
CA VAL A 110 0.24 7.90 -1.03
C VAL A 110 -0.49 6.82 -1.82
N PRO A 111 -1.59 7.17 -2.51
CA PRO A 111 -2.31 6.21 -3.35
C PRO A 111 -1.40 5.68 -4.47
N LEU A 112 -1.30 4.35 -4.58
CA LEU A 112 -0.66 3.74 -5.73
C LEU A 112 -1.62 3.78 -6.93
N LEU A 113 -1.30 4.59 -7.93
CA LEU A 113 -2.11 4.80 -9.14
C LEU A 113 -1.85 3.67 -10.15
N ASN A 114 -2.23 2.44 -9.80
CA ASN A 114 -2.06 1.24 -10.65
C ASN A 114 -2.70 1.33 -12.05
N ALA A 115 -3.54 2.34 -12.28
CA ALA A 115 -4.44 2.45 -13.43
C ALA A 115 -3.99 3.43 -14.52
N GLU A 116 -2.82 4.08 -14.39
CA GLU A 116 -2.24 4.88 -15.49
C GLU A 116 -1.24 4.09 -16.36
N ILE A 117 -1.13 2.78 -16.13
CA ILE A 117 -0.38 1.90 -17.01
C ILE A 117 -1.29 1.56 -18.19
N ASP A 118 -0.90 1.92 -19.41
CA ASP A 118 -1.55 1.48 -20.65
C ASP A 118 -1.71 -0.05 -20.64
N GLN A 119 -2.92 -0.53 -20.39
CA GLN A 119 -3.21 -1.96 -20.35
C GLN A 119 -3.46 -2.47 -21.77
N GLU A 120 -2.43 -3.04 -22.37
CA GLU A 120 -2.50 -3.65 -23.69
C GLU A 120 -2.70 -5.16 -23.63
N GLY A 121 -3.31 -5.72 -24.68
CA GLY A 121 -3.44 -7.16 -24.88
C GLY A 121 -4.82 -7.75 -24.54
N PRO A 122 -5.03 -9.06 -24.79
CA PRO A 122 -6.38 -9.66 -24.79
C PRO A 122 -7.11 -9.57 -23.44
N LEU A 123 -6.36 -9.59 -22.33
CA LEU A 123 -6.92 -9.62 -20.98
C LEU A 123 -7.31 -8.24 -20.45
N SER A 124 -6.82 -7.13 -21.04
CA SER A 124 -7.19 -5.79 -20.55
C SER A 124 -8.68 -5.49 -20.73
N SER A 125 -9.31 -6.11 -21.73
CA SER A 125 -10.76 -6.01 -21.99
C SER A 125 -11.65 -6.55 -20.86
N ILE A 126 -11.10 -7.38 -19.97
CA ILE A 126 -11.81 -7.96 -18.82
C ILE A 126 -11.27 -7.45 -17.48
N VAL A 127 -10.45 -6.40 -17.48
CA VAL A 127 -10.02 -5.75 -16.24
C VAL A 127 -11.06 -4.71 -15.85
N VAL A 128 -11.54 -4.80 -14.61
CA VAL A 128 -12.55 -3.90 -14.07
C VAL A 128 -12.01 -3.22 -12.83
N ASP A 129 -11.99 -1.90 -12.86
CA ASP A 129 -11.68 -1.09 -11.69
C ASP A 129 -12.94 -0.70 -10.92
N ARG A 130 -12.83 -0.71 -9.60
CA ARG A 130 -13.86 -0.27 -8.66
C ARG A 130 -13.27 0.68 -7.62
N GLY A 131 -14.05 1.67 -7.23
CA GLY A 131 -13.67 2.70 -6.27
C GLY A 131 -13.37 4.03 -6.95
N ASP A 132 -13.46 5.09 -6.16
CA ASP A 132 -13.21 6.47 -6.56
C ASP A 132 -12.22 7.09 -5.58
N TYR A 133 -11.13 7.65 -6.13
CA TYR A 133 -10.11 8.33 -5.35
C TYR A 133 -10.69 9.45 -4.48
N GLN A 134 -11.64 10.24 -4.99
CA GLN A 134 -12.23 11.34 -4.21
C GLN A 134 -13.08 10.81 -3.05
N ALA A 135 -13.89 9.78 -3.30
CA ALA A 135 -14.71 9.14 -2.28
C ALA A 135 -13.86 8.51 -1.17
N VAL A 136 -12.81 7.78 -1.54
CA VAL A 136 -11.90 7.15 -0.57
C VAL A 136 -11.14 8.21 0.22
N THR A 137 -10.62 9.26 -0.43
CA THR A 137 -9.96 10.36 0.30
C THR A 137 -10.89 11.01 1.31
N LYS A 138 -12.15 11.31 0.94
CA LYS A 138 -13.14 11.84 1.89
C LYS A 138 -13.38 10.90 3.08
N GLN A 139 -13.47 9.60 2.81
CA GLN A 139 -13.66 8.59 3.85
C GLN A 139 -12.46 8.54 4.81
N ILE A 140 -11.24 8.60 4.27
CA ILE A 140 -10.00 8.61 5.05
C ILE A 140 -9.93 9.87 5.90
N THR A 141 -10.10 11.06 5.32
CA THR A 141 -10.08 12.33 6.05
C THR A 141 -11.13 12.37 7.17
N SER A 142 -12.30 11.76 6.96
CA SER A 142 -13.33 11.68 7.99
C SER A 142 -13.01 10.69 9.12
N ALA A 143 -12.38 9.55 8.82
CA ALA A 143 -12.14 8.48 9.80
C ALA A 143 -10.78 8.60 10.51
N GLN A 144 -9.79 9.20 9.83
CA GLN A 144 -8.43 9.43 10.32
C GLN A 144 -7.96 10.83 9.90
N PRO A 145 -8.39 11.89 10.61
CA PRO A 145 -8.07 13.28 10.26
C PRO A 145 -6.55 13.58 10.25
N GLU A 146 -5.77 12.82 11.01
CA GLU A 146 -4.31 12.93 11.09
C GLU A 146 -3.58 12.34 9.87
N THR A 147 -4.29 11.56 9.04
CA THR A 147 -3.74 10.96 7.82
C THR A 147 -4.05 11.84 6.63
N ARG A 148 -3.00 12.43 6.04
CA ARG A 148 -3.09 13.17 4.77
C ARG A 148 -3.05 12.20 3.60
N VAL A 149 -3.89 12.42 2.59
CA VAL A 149 -3.80 11.69 1.33
C VAL A 149 -3.11 12.59 0.32
N GLU A 150 -1.93 12.20 -0.13
CA GLU A 150 -1.14 12.96 -1.10
C GLU A 150 -0.90 12.12 -2.36
N PHE A 151 -1.26 12.65 -3.52
CA PHE A 151 -1.10 11.94 -4.79
C PHE A 151 0.35 12.01 -5.25
N PRO A 152 0.90 10.91 -5.79
CA PRO A 152 2.28 10.89 -6.26
C PRO A 152 2.49 11.87 -7.43
N ALA A 153 3.74 12.29 -7.61
CA ALA A 153 4.15 13.02 -8.81
C ALA A 153 4.00 12.14 -10.07
N PRO A 154 3.93 12.73 -11.27
CA PRO A 154 3.93 11.99 -12.52
C PRO A 154 5.10 11.00 -12.64
N PRO A 155 4.96 9.92 -13.42
CA PRO A 155 6.04 8.97 -13.64
C PRO A 155 7.35 9.64 -14.08
N GLY A 156 8.45 9.31 -13.40
CA GLY A 156 9.78 9.87 -13.67
C GLY A 156 10.13 11.11 -12.85
N GLU A 157 9.19 11.68 -12.11
CA GLU A 157 9.42 12.81 -11.21
C GLU A 157 9.56 12.37 -9.75
N ALA A 158 10.42 13.05 -8.99
CA ALA A 158 10.57 12.81 -7.57
C ALA A 158 9.36 13.37 -6.80
N PHE A 159 8.81 12.56 -5.90
CA PHE A 159 7.74 12.97 -5.00
C PHE A 159 8.29 13.06 -3.57
N ALA A 160 8.36 14.27 -3.03
CA ALA A 160 8.84 14.53 -1.68
C ALA A 160 7.67 14.56 -0.69
N VAL A 161 7.82 13.81 0.42
CA VAL A 161 6.84 13.77 1.50
C VAL A 161 7.40 14.48 2.73
N ALA A 162 6.68 15.46 3.26
CA ALA A 162 7.04 16.14 4.50
C ALA A 162 6.59 15.31 5.72
N LEU A 163 7.51 14.99 6.64
CA LEU A 163 7.32 14.06 7.76
C LEU A 163 7.62 14.63 9.14
#